data_AF-A0A9W9ZI80-F1
#
_entry.id   AF-A0A9W9ZI80-F1
#
_cell.length_a   1.000
_cell.length_b   1.000
_cell.length_c   1.000
_cell.angle_alpha   90.00
_cell.angle_beta   90.00
_cell.angle_gamma   90.00
#
_symmetry.space_group_name_H-M   'P 1'
#
loop_
_entity.id
_entity.type
_entity.pdbx_description
1 polymer ?
#
loop_
_entity_poly.entity_id
_entity_poly.type
_entity_poly.pdbx_seq_one_letter_code
_entity_poly.pdbx_strand_id
1 'polypeptide(L)'
;MRFEYANAKTEDLWEALKEESCVQGRCVDVKHIMDTWTLQMGYPVVDVRHNSGSNYSISQERFLYYTDGNVTSKFKSPYDYKWFIPFTYITSSSLSKVIPKEINMTLDTISWNGSGWIKGNVGQKGFYRVNYDNKNWDALADALKSDHKVLNISDRGGVIDDAFEIARSGKLNYTKALEMTSYLQAEEEYVPWQAAIKNFNFIKSLLTPTRPAYKYLQKYLLYQAEPHYKRLGFTDQGSHLETFLRPAILEIICDSREKACLSNASKYFHDWMKDPQKNQVPANLRSLVYYYGIATGGEEEWDFAFKQLLRTSVASESMKLMHGLAASSEPWILSRFLQISLDTTKIKSAEAPLVIGKVAENSPVGRHMAWEFILKHWDVLETRYGEGLYILRGVLESVTSGFTNEFQLQQLLNFVKERDNGSGLSSQSLLQAVERVKSNIAWFERNEKDLENWLKMFLSKKGELTDQ
;
A
#
# COMPACT_ATOMS: atom_id res chain seq x y z
N MET A 1 -16.93 34.20 14.81
CA MET A 1 -16.73 33.12 15.81
C MET A 1 -18.11 32.53 16.15
N ARG A 2 -18.71 31.73 15.25
CA ARG A 2 -20.13 31.26 15.37
C ARG A 2 -20.30 30.10 16.36
N PHE A 3 -19.27 29.27 16.54
CA PHE A 3 -19.29 28.06 17.39
C PHE A 3 -18.16 28.03 18.43
N GLU A 4 -17.56 29.19 18.72
CA GLU A 4 -16.47 29.28 19.71
C GLU A 4 -17.00 28.90 21.09
N TYR A 5 -16.27 28.04 21.80
CA TYR A 5 -16.65 27.46 23.10
C TYR A 5 -17.98 26.66 23.11
N ALA A 6 -18.51 26.29 21.94
CA ALA A 6 -19.72 25.49 21.76
C ALA A 6 -19.43 24.20 20.96
N ASN A 7 -20.48 23.43 20.64
CA ASN A 7 -20.41 22.25 19.79
C ASN A 7 -20.99 22.55 18.40
N ALA A 8 -20.55 21.77 17.40
CA ALA A 8 -21.07 21.80 16.05
C ALA A 8 -21.35 20.36 15.56
N LYS A 9 -22.26 20.24 14.60
CA LYS A 9 -22.55 19.02 13.83
C LYS A 9 -22.09 19.21 12.38
N THR A 10 -22.07 18.12 11.61
CA THR A 10 -21.66 18.13 10.20
C THR A 10 -22.36 19.21 9.37
N GLU A 11 -23.64 19.44 9.61
CA GLU A 11 -24.46 20.44 8.91
C GLU A 11 -23.96 21.88 9.11
N ASP A 12 -23.47 22.20 10.31
CA ASP A 12 -22.98 23.53 10.66
C ASP A 12 -21.74 23.92 9.82
N LEU A 13 -20.87 22.94 9.54
CA LEU A 13 -19.70 23.13 8.69
C LEU A 13 -20.12 23.39 7.23
N TRP A 14 -21.09 22.63 6.71
CA TRP A 14 -21.59 22.80 5.35
C TRP A 14 -22.27 24.15 5.16
N GLU A 15 -23.02 24.62 6.16
CA GLU A 15 -23.64 25.95 6.13
C GLU A 15 -22.58 27.06 6.08
N ALA A 16 -21.56 27.02 6.95
CA ALA A 16 -20.49 28.01 6.96
C ALA A 16 -19.72 28.06 5.63
N LEU A 17 -19.43 26.90 5.03
CA LEU A 17 -18.76 26.84 3.73
C LEU A 17 -19.65 27.34 2.57
N LYS A 18 -20.96 27.10 2.64
CA LYS A 18 -21.93 27.65 1.68
C LYS A 18 -22.02 29.18 1.79
N GLU A 19 -22.05 29.72 3.00
CA GLU A 19 -22.06 31.18 3.25
C GLU A 19 -20.83 31.84 2.63
N GLU A 20 -19.64 31.30 2.89
CA GLU A 20 -18.38 31.81 2.30
C GLU A 20 -18.38 31.68 0.77
N SER A 21 -18.86 30.55 0.24
CA SER A 21 -19.02 30.38 -1.21
C SER A 21 -19.94 31.42 -1.84
N CYS A 22 -20.99 31.82 -1.15
CA CYS A 22 -21.88 32.91 -1.57
C CYS A 22 -21.20 34.28 -1.53
N VAL A 23 -20.39 34.57 -0.51
CA VAL A 23 -19.58 35.80 -0.43
C VAL A 23 -18.64 35.90 -1.64
N GLN A 24 -18.10 34.76 -2.10
CA GLN A 24 -17.25 34.69 -3.30
C GLN A 24 -18.04 34.65 -4.63
N GLY A 25 -19.36 34.86 -4.59
CA GLY A 25 -20.22 34.93 -5.78
C GLY A 25 -20.53 33.58 -6.44
N ARG A 26 -20.23 32.45 -5.78
CA ARG A 26 -20.50 31.10 -6.33
C ARG A 26 -21.78 30.48 -5.76
N CYS A 27 -22.03 30.66 -4.46
CA CYS A 27 -23.18 30.09 -3.76
C CYS A 27 -23.36 28.57 -3.94
N VAL A 28 -22.28 27.81 -3.79
CA VAL A 28 -22.29 26.34 -3.97
C VAL A 28 -23.15 25.66 -2.89
N ASP A 29 -23.96 24.69 -3.28
CA ASP A 29 -24.67 23.81 -2.35
C ASP A 29 -23.72 22.76 -1.76
N VAL A 30 -22.88 23.20 -0.81
CA VAL A 30 -21.87 22.36 -0.17
C VAL A 30 -22.50 21.15 0.52
N LYS A 31 -23.68 21.30 1.12
CA LYS A 31 -24.39 20.21 1.78
C LYS A 31 -24.75 19.11 0.79
N HIS A 32 -25.35 19.46 -0.35
CA HIS A 32 -25.71 18.48 -1.37
C HIS A 32 -24.50 17.67 -1.84
N ILE A 33 -23.36 18.33 -2.06
CA ILE A 33 -22.12 17.67 -2.48
C ILE A 33 -21.63 16.74 -1.37
N MET A 34 -21.41 17.28 -0.17
CA MET A 34 -20.73 16.58 0.92
C MET A 34 -21.55 15.48 1.56
N ASP A 35 -22.88 15.58 1.55
CA ASP A 35 -23.74 14.49 2.02
C ASP A 35 -23.50 13.20 1.21
N THR A 36 -23.22 13.30 -0.09
CA THR A 36 -22.82 12.14 -0.90
C THR A 36 -21.47 11.55 -0.46
N TRP A 37 -20.60 12.31 0.19
CA TRP A 37 -19.29 11.82 0.64
C TRP A 37 -19.30 11.32 2.10
N THR A 38 -20.18 11.83 2.95
CA THR A 38 -20.16 11.54 4.39
C THR A 38 -21.25 10.59 4.89
N LEU A 39 -22.37 10.44 4.16
CA LEU A 39 -23.50 9.61 4.59
C LEU A 39 -23.54 8.22 3.94
N GLN A 40 -22.52 7.86 3.17
CA GLN A 40 -22.35 6.53 2.58
C GLN A 40 -20.87 6.11 2.63
N MET A 41 -20.64 4.80 2.66
CA MET A 41 -19.29 4.23 2.71
C MET A 41 -18.67 4.03 1.32
N GLY A 42 -17.34 3.96 1.29
CA GLY A 42 -16.57 3.71 0.06
C GLY A 42 -16.33 4.99 -0.75
N TYR A 43 -15.85 4.82 -1.97
CA TYR A 43 -15.52 5.91 -2.89
C TYR A 43 -15.70 5.45 -4.35
N PRO A 44 -15.85 6.37 -5.31
CA PRO A 44 -16.06 6.00 -6.70
C PRO A 44 -14.76 5.74 -7.47
N VAL A 45 -14.88 4.92 -8.50
CA VAL A 45 -14.01 4.95 -9.68
C VAL A 45 -14.75 5.69 -10.80
N VAL A 46 -14.06 6.62 -11.45
CA VAL A 46 -14.56 7.38 -12.59
C VAL A 46 -14.00 6.75 -13.87
N ASP A 47 -14.88 6.20 -14.70
CA ASP A 47 -14.51 5.57 -15.97
C ASP A 47 -14.65 6.56 -17.14
N VAL A 48 -13.56 6.83 -17.83
CA VAL A 48 -13.50 7.67 -19.03
C VAL A 48 -13.34 6.76 -20.25
N ARG A 49 -14.37 6.72 -21.11
CA ARG A 49 -14.41 5.82 -22.28
C ARG A 49 -14.71 6.59 -23.55
N HIS A 50 -14.02 6.25 -24.64
CA HIS A 50 -14.38 6.75 -25.96
C HIS A 50 -15.79 6.31 -26.35
N ASN A 51 -16.63 7.24 -26.81
CA ASN A 51 -17.98 6.95 -27.28
C ASN A 51 -18.04 7.07 -28.81
N SER A 52 -17.95 8.29 -29.35
CA SER A 52 -17.98 8.54 -30.79
C SER A 52 -17.31 9.86 -31.15
N GLY A 53 -16.60 9.91 -32.29
CA GLY A 53 -15.86 11.10 -32.71
C GLY A 53 -14.92 11.60 -31.61
N SER A 54 -15.06 12.87 -31.23
CA SER A 54 -14.34 13.50 -30.12
C SER A 54 -15.11 13.48 -28.78
N ASN A 55 -16.13 12.65 -28.64
CA ASN A 55 -16.95 12.56 -27.45
C ASN A 55 -16.54 11.36 -26.58
N TYR A 56 -16.26 11.62 -25.31
CA TYR A 56 -15.93 10.61 -24.31
C TYR A 56 -16.98 10.63 -23.21
N SER A 57 -17.49 9.44 -22.87
CA SER A 57 -18.38 9.26 -21.73
C SER A 57 -17.59 9.20 -20.43
N ILE A 58 -18.12 9.85 -19.41
CA ILE A 58 -17.63 9.79 -18.03
C ILE A 58 -18.73 9.16 -17.19
N SER A 59 -18.45 7.99 -16.64
CA SER A 59 -19.34 7.29 -15.70
C SER A 59 -18.67 7.14 -14.34
N GLN A 60 -19.47 6.88 -13.32
CA GLN A 60 -18.98 6.57 -11.99
C GLN A 60 -19.66 5.31 -11.46
N GLU A 61 -18.94 4.58 -10.63
CA GLU A 61 -19.47 3.46 -9.86
C GLU A 61 -18.66 3.30 -8.56
N ARG A 62 -19.25 2.63 -7.56
CA ARG A 62 -18.51 2.30 -6.33
C ARG A 62 -17.31 1.42 -6.64
N PHE A 63 -16.13 1.84 -6.19
CA PHE A 63 -14.93 1.04 -6.34
C PHE A 63 -14.87 -0.07 -5.27
N LEU A 64 -14.73 -1.32 -5.73
CA LEU A 64 -14.63 -2.52 -4.90
C LEU A 64 -13.55 -3.44 -5.46
N TYR A 65 -12.67 -3.99 -4.63
CA TYR A 65 -11.65 -4.96 -5.07
C TYR A 65 -12.24 -6.32 -5.45
N TYR A 66 -13.36 -6.67 -4.83
CA TYR A 66 -14.04 -7.94 -5.02
C TYR A 66 -15.54 -7.74 -4.84
N THR A 67 -16.33 -8.29 -5.76
CA THR A 67 -17.79 -8.27 -5.72
C THR A 67 -18.30 -9.66 -5.39
N ASP A 68 -18.62 -9.91 -4.13
CA ASP A 68 -19.50 -11.00 -3.74
C ASP A 68 -20.95 -10.48 -3.77
N GLY A 69 -21.82 -11.14 -4.53
CA GLY A 69 -23.23 -10.75 -4.67
C GLY A 69 -23.98 -10.68 -3.33
N ASN A 70 -23.54 -11.42 -2.31
CA ASN A 70 -24.16 -11.46 -1.00
C ASN A 70 -23.76 -10.28 -0.08
N VAL A 71 -22.57 -9.70 -0.26
CA VAL A 71 -22.07 -8.63 0.63
C VAL A 71 -22.63 -7.26 0.22
N THR A 72 -22.82 -7.05 -1.09
CA THR A 72 -23.26 -5.77 -1.64
C THR A 72 -24.71 -5.42 -1.27
N SER A 73 -25.56 -6.43 -1.01
CA SER A 73 -26.97 -6.26 -0.64
C SER A 73 -27.19 -5.86 0.83
N LYS A 74 -26.19 -6.07 1.70
CA LYS A 74 -26.31 -5.84 3.16
C LYS A 74 -26.30 -4.36 3.54
N PHE A 75 -25.59 -3.51 2.80
CA PHE A 75 -25.41 -2.09 3.12
C PHE A 75 -26.07 -1.20 2.06
N LYS A 76 -27.29 -0.73 2.35
CA LYS A 76 -28.00 0.23 1.48
C LYS A 76 -27.42 1.63 1.65
N SER A 77 -27.19 2.32 0.54
CA SER A 77 -26.79 3.73 0.54
C SER A 77 -28.00 4.63 0.29
N PRO A 78 -28.13 5.78 0.97
CA PRO A 78 -29.16 6.78 0.67
C PRO A 78 -28.96 7.46 -0.71
N TYR A 79 -27.80 7.32 -1.34
CA TYR A 79 -27.44 7.90 -2.63
C TYR A 79 -27.12 6.84 -3.70
N ASP A 80 -27.53 5.58 -3.49
CA ASP A 80 -27.27 4.47 -4.41
C ASP A 80 -25.78 4.32 -4.82
N TYR A 81 -24.86 4.70 -3.92
CA TYR A 81 -23.42 4.76 -4.22
C TYR A 81 -23.10 5.60 -5.45
N LYS A 82 -23.70 6.79 -5.51
CA LYS A 82 -23.38 7.86 -6.45
C LYS A 82 -22.92 9.09 -5.69
N TRP A 83 -21.96 9.80 -6.27
CA TRP A 83 -21.32 10.97 -5.68
C TRP A 83 -21.45 12.18 -6.60
N PHE A 84 -21.48 13.36 -5.99
CA PHE A 84 -21.16 14.59 -6.70
C PHE A 84 -19.63 14.73 -6.74
N ILE A 85 -19.04 14.62 -7.93
CA ILE A 85 -17.57 14.57 -8.08
C ILE A 85 -17.08 15.85 -8.76
N PRO A 86 -16.24 16.67 -8.08
CA PRO A 86 -15.52 17.77 -8.71
C PRO A 86 -14.35 17.21 -9.55
N PHE A 87 -14.68 16.71 -10.73
CA PHE A 87 -13.71 16.10 -11.64
C PHE A 87 -12.82 17.18 -12.26
N THR A 88 -11.54 16.88 -12.39
CA THR A 88 -10.58 17.75 -13.07
C THR A 88 -9.75 16.91 -14.01
N TYR A 89 -9.36 17.46 -15.16
CA TYR A 89 -8.48 16.76 -16.07
C TYR A 89 -7.53 17.69 -16.83
N ILE A 90 -6.46 17.11 -17.35
CA ILE A 90 -5.53 17.70 -18.31
C ILE A 90 -5.39 16.75 -19.50
N THR A 91 -4.95 17.31 -20.64
CA THR A 91 -4.65 16.55 -21.85
C THR A 91 -3.22 16.79 -22.29
N SER A 92 -2.66 15.88 -23.08
CA SER A 92 -1.33 16.00 -23.71
C SER A 92 -1.11 17.34 -24.43
N SER A 93 -2.17 17.91 -25.02
CA SER A 93 -2.14 19.19 -25.73
C SER A 93 -2.25 20.43 -24.84
N SER A 94 -2.51 20.29 -23.55
CA SER A 94 -2.81 21.41 -22.63
C SER A 94 -2.40 21.10 -21.19
N LEU A 95 -1.12 20.83 -20.98
CA LEU A 95 -0.55 20.40 -19.69
C LEU A 95 -0.77 21.41 -18.55
N SER A 96 -0.77 22.72 -18.84
CA SER A 96 -0.91 23.78 -17.83
C SER A 96 -2.35 24.18 -17.55
N LYS A 97 -3.33 23.70 -18.34
CA LYS A 97 -4.73 24.08 -18.22
C LYS A 97 -5.53 22.96 -17.55
N VAL A 98 -5.74 23.09 -16.25
CA VAL A 98 -6.66 22.21 -15.52
C VAL A 98 -8.09 22.53 -15.92
N ILE A 99 -8.78 21.55 -16.49
CA ILE A 99 -10.17 21.68 -16.94
C ILE A 99 -11.09 21.09 -15.87
N PRO A 100 -11.93 21.91 -15.20
CA PRO A 100 -12.93 21.41 -14.27
C PRO A 100 -14.14 20.83 -15.02
N LYS A 101 -14.75 19.79 -14.46
CA LYS A 101 -15.99 19.19 -14.92
C LYS A 101 -16.71 18.63 -13.69
N GLU A 102 -17.93 19.06 -13.46
CA GLU A 102 -18.76 18.48 -12.40
C GLU A 102 -19.44 17.22 -12.94
N ILE A 103 -19.36 16.14 -12.18
CA ILE A 103 -20.09 14.90 -12.47
C ILE A 103 -21.21 14.79 -11.44
N ASN A 104 -22.45 14.94 -11.90
CA ASN A 104 -23.61 14.96 -11.01
C ASN A 104 -24.34 13.61 -11.00
N MET A 105 -23.85 12.65 -10.20
CA MET A 105 -24.47 11.34 -9.91
C MET A 105 -24.96 10.51 -11.13
N THR A 106 -24.67 10.94 -12.35
CA THR A 106 -25.19 10.43 -13.62
C THR A 106 -24.06 10.36 -14.64
N LEU A 107 -24.36 9.81 -15.81
CA LEU A 107 -23.42 9.78 -16.93
C LEU A 107 -23.21 11.20 -17.45
N ASP A 108 -21.94 11.59 -17.58
CA ASP A 108 -21.53 12.86 -18.16
C ASP A 108 -20.71 12.64 -19.44
N THR A 109 -20.43 13.72 -20.16
CA THR A 109 -19.57 13.70 -21.34
C THR A 109 -18.52 14.81 -21.32
N ILE A 110 -17.38 14.53 -21.96
CA ILE A 110 -16.33 15.51 -22.26
C ILE A 110 -15.97 15.43 -23.74
N SER A 111 -15.56 16.57 -24.30
CA SER A 111 -15.05 16.64 -25.66
C SER A 111 -13.52 16.67 -25.66
N TRP A 112 -12.92 15.65 -26.27
CA TRP A 112 -11.48 15.52 -26.45
C TRP A 112 -11.20 14.88 -27.82
N ASN A 113 -10.22 15.39 -28.55
CA ASN A 113 -9.91 14.92 -29.91
C ASN A 113 -9.28 13.51 -29.97
N GLY A 114 -9.00 12.89 -28.82
CA GLY A 114 -8.40 11.56 -28.73
C GLY A 114 -6.91 11.53 -29.07
N SER A 115 -6.25 12.68 -29.22
CA SER A 115 -4.84 12.76 -29.53
C SER A 115 -3.99 12.75 -28.26
N GLY A 116 -3.09 11.77 -28.14
CA GLY A 116 -2.23 11.57 -26.97
C GLY A 116 -3.01 10.95 -25.81
N TRP A 117 -2.98 11.60 -24.65
CA TRP A 117 -3.60 11.11 -23.42
C TRP A 117 -4.46 12.18 -22.74
N ILE A 118 -5.43 11.71 -21.95
CA ILE A 118 -6.17 12.47 -20.95
C ILE A 118 -5.86 11.90 -19.56
N LYS A 119 -5.69 12.79 -18.58
CA LYS A 119 -5.43 12.44 -17.18
C LYS A 119 -6.40 13.18 -16.27
N GLY A 120 -7.26 12.43 -15.59
CA GLY A 120 -8.25 12.91 -14.62
C GLY A 120 -7.76 12.85 -13.17
N ASN A 121 -8.35 13.66 -12.29
CA ASN A 121 -7.91 13.90 -10.91
C ASN A 121 -6.53 14.58 -10.83
N VAL A 122 -6.44 15.83 -11.30
CA VAL A 122 -5.17 16.57 -11.39
C VAL A 122 -4.63 16.90 -9.99
N GLY A 123 -3.38 16.50 -9.75
CA GLY A 123 -2.70 16.57 -8.46
C GLY A 123 -3.20 15.56 -7.43
N GLN A 124 -4.06 14.60 -7.82
CA GLN A 124 -4.67 13.62 -6.91
C GLN A 124 -5.40 14.28 -5.72
N LYS A 125 -6.14 15.36 -6.00
CA LYS A 125 -6.86 16.15 -4.99
C LYS A 125 -8.22 15.59 -4.61
N GLY A 126 -8.85 14.84 -5.53
CA GLY A 126 -10.15 14.22 -5.32
C GLY A 126 -10.04 12.84 -4.69
N PHE A 127 -10.99 12.49 -3.83
CA PHE A 127 -11.09 11.17 -3.19
C PHE A 127 -11.78 10.14 -4.10
N TYR A 128 -11.25 9.95 -5.30
CA TYR A 128 -11.75 9.01 -6.30
C TYR A 128 -10.60 8.51 -7.19
N ARG A 129 -10.81 7.34 -7.80
CA ARG A 129 -9.88 6.77 -8.79
C ARG A 129 -10.34 7.09 -10.20
N VAL A 130 -9.44 7.08 -11.17
CA VAL A 130 -9.79 7.28 -12.58
C VAL A 130 -9.34 6.11 -13.43
N ASN A 131 -10.30 5.49 -14.12
CA ASN A 131 -10.08 4.44 -15.09
C ASN A 131 -10.27 4.98 -16.51
N TYR A 132 -9.54 4.39 -17.45
CA TYR A 132 -9.59 4.76 -18.86
C TYR A 132 -9.74 3.53 -19.76
N ASP A 133 -10.03 3.76 -21.04
CA ASP A 133 -9.86 2.72 -22.04
C ASP A 133 -8.38 2.35 -22.25
N ASN A 134 -8.16 1.19 -22.89
CA ASN A 134 -6.82 0.63 -23.09
C ASN A 134 -5.91 1.58 -23.88
N LYS A 135 -6.46 2.34 -24.85
CA LYS A 135 -5.67 3.27 -25.67
C LYS A 135 -5.11 4.40 -24.83
N ASN A 136 -5.91 4.95 -23.91
CA ASN A 136 -5.45 6.00 -23.03
C ASN A 136 -4.44 5.49 -21.98
N TRP A 137 -4.65 4.29 -21.43
CA TRP A 137 -3.65 3.66 -20.55
C TRP A 137 -2.31 3.47 -21.27
N ASP A 138 -2.33 3.02 -22.52
CA ASP A 138 -1.11 2.88 -23.35
C ASP A 138 -0.45 4.24 -23.61
N ALA A 139 -1.24 5.26 -23.96
CA ALA A 139 -0.74 6.61 -24.18
C ALA A 139 -0.14 7.25 -22.91
N LEU A 140 -0.69 6.96 -21.72
CA LEU A 140 -0.13 7.39 -20.45
C LEU A 140 1.19 6.67 -20.14
N ALA A 141 1.27 5.36 -20.38
CA ALA A 141 2.51 4.61 -20.20
C ALA A 141 3.62 5.12 -21.14
N ASP A 142 3.27 5.41 -22.39
CA ASP A 142 4.21 5.98 -23.37
C ASP A 142 4.65 7.39 -22.99
N ALA A 143 3.77 8.21 -22.41
CA ALA A 143 4.14 9.51 -21.86
C ALA A 143 5.16 9.39 -20.72
N LEU A 144 4.96 8.45 -19.78
CA LEU A 144 5.93 8.22 -18.71
C LEU A 144 7.30 7.74 -19.21
N LYS A 145 7.31 6.86 -20.21
CA LYS A 145 8.57 6.36 -20.82
C LYS A 145 9.32 7.44 -21.61
N SER A 146 8.60 8.31 -22.32
CA SER A 146 9.20 9.32 -23.21
C SER A 146 9.63 10.58 -22.48
N ASP A 147 8.74 11.16 -21.67
CA ASP A 147 9.01 12.30 -20.80
C ASP A 147 8.02 12.29 -19.64
N HIS A 148 8.36 11.59 -18.56
CA HIS A 148 7.48 11.52 -17.38
C HIS A 148 7.16 12.89 -16.77
N LYS A 149 7.99 13.93 -16.99
CA LYS A 149 7.80 15.25 -16.39
C LYS A 149 6.63 16.04 -16.97
N VAL A 150 6.02 15.57 -18.07
CA VAL A 150 4.73 16.10 -18.57
C VAL A 150 3.59 15.91 -17.56
N LEU A 151 3.74 14.96 -16.63
CA LEU A 151 2.88 14.78 -15.46
C LEU A 151 3.63 15.23 -14.21
N ASN A 152 2.95 15.99 -13.34
CA ASN A 152 3.53 16.38 -12.06
C ASN A 152 3.73 15.14 -11.15
N ILE A 153 4.52 15.32 -10.08
CA ILE A 153 4.94 14.24 -9.18
C ILE A 153 3.74 13.45 -8.62
N SER A 154 2.70 14.15 -8.13
CA SER A 154 1.49 13.52 -7.59
C SER A 154 0.71 12.77 -8.67
N ASP A 155 0.66 13.30 -9.89
CA ASP A 155 -0.03 12.68 -11.01
C ASP A 155 0.64 11.38 -11.43
N ARG A 156 1.98 11.35 -11.51
CA ARG A 156 2.73 10.12 -11.80
C ARG A 156 2.47 9.04 -10.76
N GLY A 157 2.58 9.37 -9.47
CA GLY A 157 2.32 8.43 -8.39
C GLY A 157 0.88 7.94 -8.38
N GLY A 158 -0.09 8.82 -8.60
CA GLY A 158 -1.50 8.43 -8.58
C GLY A 158 -1.94 7.64 -9.81
N VAL A 159 -1.38 7.88 -11.00
CA VAL A 159 -1.68 7.04 -12.17
C VAL A 159 -1.11 5.62 -11.98
N ILE A 160 0.08 5.48 -11.35
CA ILE A 160 0.61 4.17 -10.95
C ILE A 160 -0.35 3.49 -9.96
N ASP A 161 -0.72 4.17 -8.86
CA ASP A 161 -1.60 3.58 -7.83
C ASP A 161 -2.97 3.19 -8.40
N ASP A 162 -3.60 4.06 -9.19
CA ASP A 162 -4.88 3.77 -9.83
C ASP A 162 -4.80 2.56 -10.75
N ALA A 163 -3.75 2.47 -11.59
CA ALA A 163 -3.60 1.34 -12.50
C ALA A 163 -3.55 0.00 -11.75
N PHE A 164 -2.75 -0.11 -10.68
CA PHE A 164 -2.65 -1.35 -9.90
C PHE A 164 -3.92 -1.67 -9.14
N GLU A 165 -4.57 -0.69 -8.55
CA GLU A 165 -5.76 -0.91 -7.72
C GLU A 165 -6.96 -1.28 -8.61
N ILE A 166 -7.12 -0.64 -9.77
CA ILE A 166 -8.12 -0.99 -10.79
C ILE A 166 -7.83 -2.37 -11.41
N ALA A 167 -6.55 -2.71 -11.62
CA ALA A 167 -6.18 -4.04 -12.09
C ALA A 167 -6.47 -5.11 -11.02
N ARG A 168 -6.26 -4.78 -9.74
CA ARG A 168 -6.61 -5.65 -8.60
C ARG A 168 -8.10 -5.94 -8.55
N SER A 169 -8.96 -4.95 -8.85
CA SER A 169 -10.41 -5.14 -8.95
C SER A 169 -10.86 -5.87 -10.23
N GLY A 170 -9.95 -6.22 -11.14
CA GLY A 170 -10.25 -6.89 -12.40
C GLY A 170 -10.84 -5.98 -13.48
N LYS A 171 -10.79 -4.64 -13.30
CA LYS A 171 -11.31 -3.65 -14.27
C LYS A 171 -10.27 -3.18 -15.29
N LEU A 172 -9.01 -3.57 -15.09
CA LEU A 172 -7.87 -3.32 -15.97
C LEU A 172 -7.00 -4.59 -16.05
N ASN A 173 -6.42 -4.88 -17.21
CA ASN A 173 -5.47 -5.99 -17.31
C ASN A 173 -4.19 -5.65 -16.53
N TYR A 174 -3.71 -6.60 -15.72
CA TYR A 174 -2.56 -6.41 -14.85
C TYR A 174 -1.27 -6.00 -15.58
N THR A 175 -1.10 -6.43 -16.83
CA THR A 175 0.04 -6.03 -17.68
C THR A 175 0.06 -4.53 -17.97
N LYS A 176 -1.09 -3.85 -18.05
CA LYS A 176 -1.15 -2.40 -18.22
C LYS A 176 -0.65 -1.68 -16.97
N ALA A 177 -1.04 -2.16 -15.78
CA ALA A 177 -0.53 -1.64 -14.52
C ALA A 177 0.99 -1.81 -14.39
N LEU A 178 1.52 -2.96 -14.81
CA LEU A 178 2.97 -3.19 -14.85
C LEU A 178 3.69 -2.26 -15.84
N GLU A 179 3.11 -2.05 -17.03
CA GLU A 179 3.65 -1.15 -18.04
C GLU A 179 3.80 0.29 -17.51
N MET A 180 2.90 0.74 -16.64
CA MET A 180 3.00 2.05 -15.97
C MET A 180 4.28 2.21 -15.12
N THR A 181 4.93 1.11 -14.73
CA THR A 181 6.16 1.12 -13.91
C THR A 181 7.42 0.93 -14.72
N SER A 182 7.30 0.67 -16.02
CA SER A 182 8.44 0.33 -16.89
C SER A 182 9.48 1.46 -17.02
N TYR A 183 9.09 2.70 -16.72
CA TYR A 183 9.95 3.90 -16.77
C TYR A 183 10.73 4.17 -15.46
N LEU A 184 10.50 3.42 -14.37
CA LEU A 184 10.95 3.78 -13.02
C LEU A 184 12.46 4.02 -12.90
N GLN A 185 13.28 3.38 -13.74
CA GLN A 185 14.72 3.64 -13.83
C GLN A 185 15.08 5.12 -14.08
N ALA A 186 14.18 5.89 -14.69
CA ALA A 186 14.32 7.32 -14.96
C ALA A 186 13.63 8.21 -13.90
N GLU A 187 12.89 7.63 -12.96
CA GLU A 187 12.15 8.37 -11.94
C GLU A 187 13.05 8.69 -10.75
N GLU A 188 13.21 9.96 -10.41
CA GLU A 188 14.07 10.39 -9.29
C GLU A 188 13.29 10.87 -8.07
N GLU A 189 11.97 10.98 -8.17
CA GLU A 189 11.12 11.50 -7.10
C GLU A 189 10.57 10.39 -6.20
N TYR A 190 10.43 10.71 -4.92
CA TYR A 190 10.00 9.74 -3.91
C TYR A 190 8.55 9.24 -4.12
N VAL A 191 7.62 10.14 -4.46
CA VAL A 191 6.18 9.80 -4.46
C VAL A 191 5.82 8.72 -5.48
N PRO A 192 6.28 8.76 -6.75
CA PRO A 192 5.96 7.70 -7.71
C PRO A 192 6.65 6.37 -7.38
N TRP A 193 7.88 6.42 -6.86
CA TRP A 193 8.56 5.24 -6.31
C TRP A 193 7.77 4.61 -5.16
N GLN A 194 7.30 5.42 -4.20
CA GLN A 194 6.51 4.93 -3.07
C GLN A 194 5.19 4.30 -3.54
N ALA A 195 4.53 4.88 -4.55
CA ALA A 195 3.32 4.31 -5.14
C ALA A 195 3.59 2.94 -5.79
N ALA A 196 4.70 2.81 -6.52
CA ALA A 196 5.12 1.55 -7.11
C ALA A 196 5.48 0.50 -6.04
N ILE A 197 6.31 0.85 -5.06
CA ILE A 197 6.77 -0.04 -3.98
C ILE A 197 5.60 -0.56 -3.15
N LYS A 198 4.62 0.29 -2.82
CA LYS A 198 3.38 -0.14 -2.14
C LYS A 198 2.70 -1.29 -2.89
N ASN A 199 2.53 -1.14 -4.20
CA ASN A 199 1.85 -2.13 -5.03
C ASN A 199 2.70 -3.40 -5.23
N PHE A 200 4.02 -3.27 -5.37
CA PHE A 200 4.91 -4.42 -5.43
C PHE A 200 5.01 -5.17 -4.10
N ASN A 201 4.96 -4.50 -2.96
CA ASN A 201 4.90 -5.13 -1.64
C ASN A 201 3.62 -5.94 -1.46
N PHE A 202 2.48 -5.44 -1.97
CA PHE A 202 1.25 -6.24 -2.04
C PHE A 202 1.44 -7.50 -2.89
N ILE A 203 2.02 -7.40 -4.09
CA ILE A 203 2.27 -8.57 -4.93
C ILE A 203 3.22 -9.56 -4.23
N LYS A 204 4.30 -9.06 -3.62
CA LYS A 204 5.24 -9.88 -2.83
C LYS A 204 4.56 -10.57 -1.64
N SER A 205 3.59 -9.94 -0.99
CA SER A 205 2.89 -10.58 0.14
C SER A 205 2.09 -11.81 -0.30
N LEU A 206 1.58 -11.81 -1.53
CA LEU A 206 0.82 -12.90 -2.14
C LEU A 206 1.71 -14.02 -2.71
N LEU A 207 2.89 -13.68 -3.22
CA LEU A 207 3.81 -14.62 -3.86
C LEU A 207 4.78 -15.23 -2.85
N THR A 208 4.81 -16.56 -2.74
CA THR A 208 5.84 -17.25 -1.97
C THR A 208 7.20 -17.24 -2.72
N PRO A 209 8.35 -17.22 -2.01
CA PRO A 209 9.67 -17.22 -2.65
C PRO A 209 9.96 -18.40 -3.59
N THR A 210 9.20 -19.49 -3.45
CA THR A 210 9.28 -20.67 -4.31
C THR A 210 8.69 -20.48 -5.71
N ARG A 211 7.85 -19.46 -5.92
CA ARG A 211 7.15 -19.22 -7.19
C ARG A 211 8.07 -18.53 -8.22
N PRO A 212 8.02 -18.92 -9.51
CA PRO A 212 8.81 -18.25 -10.54
C PRO A 212 8.52 -16.75 -10.66
N ALA A 213 7.24 -16.35 -10.62
CA ALA A 213 6.83 -14.94 -10.64
C ALA A 213 7.54 -14.08 -9.57
N TYR A 214 7.76 -14.62 -8.36
CA TYR A 214 8.48 -13.93 -7.29
C TYR A 214 9.93 -13.59 -7.69
N LYS A 215 10.62 -14.57 -8.27
CA LYS A 215 12.02 -14.41 -8.71
C LYS A 215 12.16 -13.38 -9.83
N TYR A 216 11.25 -13.43 -10.81
CA TYR A 216 11.24 -12.43 -11.89
C TYR A 216 10.89 -11.03 -11.37
N LEU A 217 9.97 -10.94 -10.39
CA LEU A 217 9.63 -9.66 -9.76
C LEU A 217 10.84 -9.07 -9.02
N GLN A 218 11.59 -9.87 -8.26
CA GLN A 218 12.81 -9.40 -7.59
C GLN A 218 13.85 -8.89 -8.61
N LYS A 219 14.10 -9.64 -9.70
CA LYS A 219 15.00 -9.20 -10.77
C LYS A 219 14.54 -7.89 -11.41
N TYR A 220 13.25 -7.75 -11.67
CA TYR A 220 12.66 -6.53 -12.23
C TYR A 220 12.87 -5.32 -11.30
N LEU A 221 12.58 -5.47 -10.01
CA LEU A 221 12.75 -4.38 -9.04
C LEU A 221 14.22 -3.99 -8.88
N LEU A 222 15.11 -4.98 -8.83
CA LEU A 222 16.56 -4.75 -8.82
C LEU A 222 17.01 -3.94 -10.03
N TYR A 223 16.59 -4.34 -11.24
CA TYR A 223 16.91 -3.64 -12.49
C TYR A 223 16.45 -2.18 -12.49
N GLN A 224 15.23 -1.93 -12.01
CA GLN A 224 14.69 -0.57 -11.93
C GLN A 224 15.43 0.28 -10.88
N ALA A 225 15.78 -0.31 -9.73
CA ALA A 225 16.38 0.40 -8.60
C ALA A 225 17.90 0.64 -8.73
N GLU A 226 18.62 -0.14 -9.55
CA GLU A 226 20.08 -0.15 -9.59
C GLU A 226 20.72 1.23 -9.87
N PRO A 227 20.25 2.04 -10.84
CA PRO A 227 20.85 3.35 -11.08
C PRO A 227 20.66 4.32 -9.90
N HIS A 228 19.51 4.22 -9.21
CA HIS A 228 19.24 5.01 -8.02
C HIS A 228 20.10 4.58 -6.84
N TYR A 229 20.39 3.29 -6.70
CA TYR A 229 21.33 2.80 -5.70
C TYR A 229 22.73 3.39 -5.90
N LYS A 230 23.22 3.38 -7.15
CA LYS A 230 24.52 3.98 -7.51
C LYS A 230 24.55 5.49 -7.25
N ARG A 231 23.44 6.19 -7.51
CA ARG A 231 23.31 7.64 -7.28
C ARG A 231 23.21 8.01 -5.80
N LEU A 232 22.36 7.32 -5.04
CA LEU A 232 22.01 7.68 -3.67
C LEU A 232 23.01 7.13 -2.63
N GLY A 233 23.61 5.98 -2.91
CA GLY A 233 24.55 5.28 -2.04
C GLY A 233 23.98 4.89 -0.66
N PHE A 234 24.83 4.30 0.18
CA PHE A 234 24.50 3.90 1.55
C PHE A 234 24.99 4.97 2.56
N THR A 235 24.42 6.17 2.46
CA THR A 235 24.75 7.34 3.29
C THR A 235 23.49 8.07 3.76
N ASP A 236 23.56 8.93 4.77
CA ASP A 236 22.42 9.74 5.21
C ASP A 236 22.62 11.22 4.81
N GLN A 237 22.58 11.48 3.51
CA GLN A 237 22.86 12.81 2.92
C GLN A 237 21.81 13.20 1.86
N GLY A 238 21.78 14.45 1.43
CA GLY A 238 20.90 14.95 0.37
C GLY A 238 19.66 15.69 0.88
N SER A 239 18.75 16.00 -0.04
CA SER A 239 17.49 16.71 0.24
C SER A 239 16.53 15.86 1.08
N HIS A 240 15.51 16.50 1.66
CA HIS A 240 14.48 15.79 2.44
C HIS A 240 13.87 14.63 1.65
N LEU A 241 13.42 14.84 0.40
CA LEU A 241 12.83 13.76 -0.40
C LEU A 241 13.84 12.65 -0.75
N GLU A 242 15.12 12.98 -0.97
CA GLU A 242 16.16 11.97 -1.16
C GLU A 242 16.39 11.12 0.09
N THR A 243 16.25 11.70 1.30
CA THR A 243 16.32 10.93 2.55
C THR A 243 15.17 9.94 2.72
N PHE A 244 14.03 10.15 2.03
CA PHE A 244 12.93 9.17 1.96
C PHE A 244 13.12 8.15 0.84
N LEU A 245 13.56 8.59 -0.34
CA LEU A 245 13.78 7.70 -1.48
C LEU A 245 14.90 6.69 -1.22
N ARG A 246 15.99 7.11 -0.59
CA ARG A 246 17.16 6.26 -0.34
C ARG A 246 16.84 4.96 0.42
N PRO A 247 16.23 4.97 1.62
CA PRO A 247 15.91 3.73 2.31
C PRO A 247 14.97 2.84 1.50
N ALA A 248 14.03 3.41 0.74
CA ALA A 248 13.14 2.65 -0.13
C ALA A 248 13.88 1.93 -1.27
N ILE A 249 14.84 2.60 -1.91
CA ILE A 249 15.72 2.00 -2.92
C ILE A 249 16.65 0.95 -2.28
N LEU A 250 17.28 1.28 -1.16
CA LEU A 250 18.17 0.35 -0.44
C LEU A 250 17.44 -0.93 -0.02
N GLU A 251 16.18 -0.83 0.40
CA GLU A 251 15.35 -1.98 0.76
C GLU A 251 15.16 -2.92 -0.43
N ILE A 252 14.86 -2.40 -1.63
CA ILE A 252 14.76 -3.21 -2.85
C ILE A 252 16.07 -3.96 -3.14
N ILE A 253 17.21 -3.26 -3.06
CA ILE A 253 18.52 -3.82 -3.37
C ILE A 253 18.92 -4.89 -2.35
N CYS A 254 18.76 -4.60 -1.06
CA CYS A 254 19.10 -5.53 0.02
C CYS A 254 18.15 -6.76 0.02
N ASP A 255 16.85 -6.57 -0.24
CA ASP A 255 15.88 -7.67 -0.37
C ASP A 255 16.21 -8.62 -1.53
N SER A 256 16.77 -8.07 -2.61
CA SER A 256 17.26 -8.83 -3.78
C SER A 256 18.56 -9.60 -3.50
N ARG A 257 19.06 -9.56 -2.24
CA ARG A 257 20.26 -10.26 -1.77
C ARG A 257 21.56 -9.79 -2.41
N GLU A 258 21.60 -8.53 -2.84
CA GLU A 258 22.83 -7.91 -3.33
C GLU A 258 23.89 -7.83 -2.23
N LYS A 259 25.03 -8.48 -2.46
CA LYS A 259 26.09 -8.67 -1.46
C LYS A 259 26.61 -7.35 -0.90
N ALA A 260 26.76 -6.34 -1.76
CA ALA A 260 27.24 -5.03 -1.36
C ALA A 260 26.28 -4.32 -0.39
N CYS A 261 24.97 -4.41 -0.63
CA CYS A 261 23.96 -3.79 0.24
C CYS A 261 23.90 -4.49 1.59
N LEU A 262 23.85 -5.82 1.59
CA LEU A 262 23.85 -6.63 2.82
C LEU A 262 25.12 -6.41 3.63
N SER A 263 26.30 -6.42 3.01
CA SER A 263 27.57 -6.19 3.70
C SER A 263 27.64 -4.80 4.33
N ASN A 264 27.12 -3.76 3.66
CA ASN A 264 27.04 -2.43 4.24
C ASN A 264 26.09 -2.41 5.45
N ALA A 265 24.90 -3.00 5.34
CA ALA A 265 23.95 -3.06 6.45
C ALA A 265 24.53 -3.80 7.67
N SER A 266 25.14 -4.98 7.47
CA SER A 266 25.80 -5.73 8.54
C SER A 266 26.96 -4.92 9.15
N LYS A 267 27.76 -4.24 8.32
CA LYS A 267 28.86 -3.38 8.82
C LYS A 267 28.34 -2.26 9.73
N TYR A 268 27.32 -1.51 9.29
CA TYR A 268 26.71 -0.46 10.13
C TYR A 268 26.18 -1.02 11.45
N PHE A 269 25.56 -2.21 11.40
CA PHE A 269 25.02 -2.86 12.60
C PHE A 269 26.15 -3.32 13.55
N HIS A 270 27.19 -3.96 13.04
CA HIS A 270 28.34 -4.41 13.84
C HIS A 270 29.16 -3.25 14.40
N ASP A 271 29.30 -2.15 13.66
CA ASP A 271 29.95 -0.95 14.17
C ASP A 271 29.11 -0.33 15.32
N TRP A 272 27.78 -0.34 15.20
CA TRP A 272 26.88 0.05 16.28
C TRP A 272 26.98 -0.86 17.52
N MET A 273 27.14 -2.17 17.33
CA MET A 273 27.36 -3.11 18.44
C MET A 273 28.65 -2.84 19.24
N LYS A 274 29.73 -2.42 18.56
CA LYS A 274 31.02 -2.13 19.22
C LYS A 274 30.95 -0.96 20.18
N ASP A 275 30.23 0.10 19.81
CA ASP A 275 30.04 1.28 20.65
C ASP A 275 28.66 1.92 20.36
N PRO A 276 27.61 1.54 21.10
CA PRO A 276 26.25 2.00 20.82
C PRO A 276 26.03 3.50 21.00
N GLN A 277 26.91 4.17 21.74
CA GLN A 277 26.81 5.61 22.00
C GLN A 277 27.52 6.41 20.92
N LYS A 278 28.69 5.94 20.45
CA LYS A 278 29.49 6.63 19.45
C LYS A 278 29.10 6.29 18.02
N ASN A 279 28.74 5.03 17.75
CA ASN A 279 28.48 4.52 16.41
C ASN A 279 26.98 4.38 16.15
N GLN A 280 26.21 5.40 16.49
CA GLN A 280 24.76 5.38 16.26
C GLN A 280 24.43 5.26 14.77
N VAL A 281 23.52 4.36 14.43
CA VAL A 281 23.00 4.26 13.07
C VAL A 281 22.22 5.53 12.71
N PRO A 282 22.44 6.14 11.53
CA PRO A 282 21.72 7.33 11.09
C PRO A 282 20.20 7.12 11.06
N ALA A 283 19.42 8.12 11.48
CA ALA A 283 18.01 7.96 11.80
C ALA A 283 17.16 7.42 10.63
N ASN A 284 17.49 7.83 9.40
CA ASN A 284 16.80 7.41 8.18
C ASN A 284 17.18 6.00 7.72
N LEU A 285 18.34 5.48 8.16
CA LEU A 285 18.83 4.15 7.79
C LEU A 285 18.55 3.09 8.87
N ARG A 286 18.17 3.48 10.09
CA ARG A 286 17.95 2.57 11.23
C ARG A 286 17.06 1.38 10.91
N SER A 287 15.89 1.61 10.31
CA SER A 287 14.94 0.52 10.01
C SER A 287 15.59 -0.53 9.10
N LEU A 288 16.25 -0.07 8.04
CA LEU A 288 16.96 -0.92 7.08
C LEU A 288 18.14 -1.67 7.73
N VAL A 289 18.99 -0.94 8.45
CA VAL A 289 20.19 -1.51 9.09
C VAL A 289 19.82 -2.52 10.18
N TYR A 290 18.80 -2.24 11.00
CA TYR A 290 18.34 -3.18 12.02
C TYR A 290 17.77 -4.44 11.38
N TYR A 291 16.95 -4.27 10.34
CA TYR A 291 16.36 -5.38 9.61
C TYR A 291 17.43 -6.28 9.00
N TYR A 292 18.29 -5.75 8.14
CA TYR A 292 19.26 -6.59 7.42
C TYR A 292 20.47 -7.00 8.28
N GLY A 293 20.81 -6.22 9.32
CA GLY A 293 21.81 -6.64 10.32
C GLY A 293 21.37 -7.89 11.06
N ILE A 294 20.10 -7.95 11.49
CA ILE A 294 19.54 -9.13 12.19
C ILE A 294 19.23 -10.26 11.20
N ALA A 295 18.68 -9.96 10.02
CA ALA A 295 18.33 -10.97 9.01
C ALA A 295 19.56 -11.69 8.42
N THR A 296 20.77 -11.13 8.57
CA THR A 296 22.03 -11.74 8.15
C THR A 296 22.92 -12.18 9.32
N GLY A 297 22.52 -11.86 10.54
CA GLY A 297 23.21 -12.22 11.78
C GLY A 297 22.64 -13.48 12.44
N GLY A 298 22.92 -13.63 13.73
CA GLY A 298 22.43 -14.73 14.56
C GLY A 298 21.88 -14.24 15.90
N GLU A 299 22.01 -15.09 16.93
CA GLU A 299 21.52 -14.77 18.28
C GLU A 299 22.22 -13.53 18.88
N GLU A 300 23.51 -13.32 18.59
CA GLU A 300 24.28 -12.20 19.17
C GLU A 300 23.72 -10.84 18.72
N GLU A 301 23.50 -10.66 17.41
CA GLU A 301 22.89 -9.46 16.85
C GLU A 301 21.48 -9.24 17.38
N TRP A 302 20.70 -10.32 17.50
CA TRP A 302 19.33 -10.25 18.00
C TRP A 302 19.28 -9.85 19.47
N ASP A 303 20.07 -10.49 20.32
CA ASP A 303 20.14 -10.19 21.76
C ASP A 303 20.62 -8.77 22.02
N PHE A 304 21.57 -8.29 21.21
CA PHE A 304 21.98 -6.90 21.25
C PHE A 304 20.82 -5.95 20.96
N ALA A 305 20.13 -6.11 19.83
CA ALA A 305 19.01 -5.25 19.47
C ALA A 305 17.86 -5.33 20.48
N PHE A 306 17.60 -6.50 21.05
CA PHE A 306 16.59 -6.68 22.08
C PHE A 306 16.96 -5.94 23.37
N LYS A 307 18.23 -5.93 23.78
CA LYS A 307 18.70 -5.09 24.90
C LYS A 307 18.50 -3.60 24.63
N GLN A 308 18.69 -3.15 23.38
CA GLN A 308 18.41 -1.75 23.00
C GLN A 308 16.92 -1.43 23.06
N LEU A 309 16.06 -2.38 22.66
CA LEU A 309 14.60 -2.24 22.75
C LEU A 309 14.16 -2.04 24.21
N LEU A 310 14.71 -2.83 25.13
CA LEU A 310 14.37 -2.70 26.56
C LEU A 310 14.86 -1.39 27.20
N ARG A 311 15.87 -0.72 26.61
CA ARG A 311 16.47 0.51 27.13
C ARG A 311 15.84 1.78 26.56
N THR A 312 15.27 1.73 25.36
CA THR A 312 14.77 2.93 24.70
C THR A 312 13.43 3.39 25.29
N SER A 313 13.30 4.70 25.48
CA SER A 313 12.03 5.37 25.81
C SER A 313 11.35 5.98 24.58
N VAL A 314 12.02 5.97 23.42
CA VAL A 314 11.56 6.62 22.19
C VAL A 314 10.69 5.65 21.39
N ALA A 315 9.40 5.96 21.26
CA ALA A 315 8.43 5.11 20.57
C ALA A 315 8.84 4.79 19.11
N SER A 316 9.32 5.78 18.35
CA SER A 316 9.76 5.57 16.96
C SER A 316 10.98 4.65 16.85
N GLU A 317 11.84 4.62 17.88
CA GLU A 317 13.00 3.72 17.93
C GLU A 317 12.56 2.30 18.29
N SER A 318 11.66 2.17 19.27
CA SER A 318 11.02 0.90 19.66
C SER A 318 10.40 0.19 18.46
N MET A 319 9.65 0.92 17.63
CA MET A 319 9.04 0.38 16.40
C MET A 319 10.08 -0.16 15.39
N LYS A 320 11.17 0.58 15.16
CA LYS A 320 12.24 0.17 14.23
C LYS A 320 12.96 -1.09 14.75
N LEU A 321 13.22 -1.16 16.05
CA LEU A 321 13.86 -2.32 16.68
C LEU A 321 12.96 -3.55 16.62
N MET A 322 11.66 -3.43 16.92
CA MET A 322 10.71 -4.54 16.80
C MET A 322 10.62 -5.05 15.36
N HIS A 323 10.62 -4.15 14.38
CA HIS A 323 10.66 -4.55 12.97
C HIS A 323 11.93 -5.32 12.61
N GLY A 324 13.11 -4.87 13.09
CA GLY A 324 14.37 -5.57 12.88
C GLY A 324 14.45 -6.92 13.58
N LEU A 325 14.01 -7.00 14.84
CA LEU A 325 13.99 -8.26 15.62
C LEU A 325 13.11 -9.33 14.99
N ALA A 326 12.03 -8.92 14.32
CA ALA A 326 11.17 -9.81 13.56
C ALA A 326 11.80 -10.30 12.23
N ALA A 327 12.98 -9.81 11.84
CA ALA A 327 13.64 -10.15 10.58
C ALA A 327 14.57 -11.38 10.68
N SER A 328 14.75 -11.94 11.89
CA SER A 328 15.58 -13.13 12.12
C SER A 328 15.19 -14.28 11.20
N SER A 329 16.20 -14.94 10.60
CA SER A 329 16.01 -16.16 9.81
C SER A 329 15.79 -17.41 10.67
N GLU A 330 16.13 -17.35 11.95
CA GLU A 330 16.06 -18.48 12.89
C GLU A 330 14.65 -18.65 13.46
N PRO A 331 13.93 -19.77 13.17
CA PRO A 331 12.56 -19.97 13.64
C PRO A 331 12.45 -19.95 15.17
N TRP A 332 13.43 -20.51 15.89
CA TRP A 332 13.40 -20.56 17.35
C TRP A 332 13.51 -19.15 17.98
N ILE A 333 14.23 -18.22 17.34
CA ILE A 333 14.29 -16.80 17.75
C ILE A 333 12.95 -16.12 17.53
N LEU A 334 12.31 -16.35 16.38
CA LEU A 334 10.97 -15.80 16.10
C LEU A 334 9.93 -16.34 17.09
N SER A 335 10.00 -17.63 17.42
CA SER A 335 9.15 -18.25 18.45
C SER A 335 9.37 -17.59 19.82
N ARG A 336 10.64 -17.42 20.22
CA ARG A 336 11.02 -16.71 21.45
C ARG A 336 10.45 -15.29 21.46
N PHE A 337 10.52 -14.57 20.35
CA PHE A 337 10.01 -13.20 20.26
C PHE A 337 8.48 -13.12 20.38
N LEU A 338 7.76 -14.04 19.72
CA LEU A 338 6.30 -14.16 19.86
C LEU A 338 5.90 -14.43 21.32
N GLN A 339 6.57 -15.36 22.01
CA GLN A 339 6.30 -15.62 23.43
C GLN A 339 6.57 -14.39 24.31
N ILE A 340 7.70 -13.70 24.08
CA ILE A 340 8.05 -12.46 24.79
C ILE A 340 7.02 -11.35 24.55
N SER A 341 6.36 -11.31 23.39
CA SER A 341 5.38 -10.27 23.07
C SER A 341 4.20 -10.22 24.05
N LEU A 342 3.82 -11.34 24.67
CA LEU A 342 2.73 -11.39 25.65
C LEU A 342 3.19 -11.15 27.10
N ASP A 343 4.50 -11.14 27.35
CA ASP A 343 5.13 -10.83 28.63
C ASP A 343 5.18 -9.31 28.83
N THR A 344 4.24 -8.80 29.64
CA THR A 344 4.07 -7.37 29.91
C THR A 344 5.22 -6.75 30.69
N THR A 345 6.14 -7.56 31.25
CA THR A 345 7.35 -7.07 31.92
C THR A 345 8.47 -6.72 30.93
N LYS A 346 8.39 -7.22 29.68
CA LYS A 346 9.39 -7.03 28.63
C LYS A 346 8.89 -6.16 27.49
N ILE A 347 7.67 -6.42 27.03
CA ILE A 347 7.03 -5.67 25.93
C ILE A 347 5.75 -5.04 26.45
N LYS A 348 5.55 -3.74 26.17
CA LYS A 348 4.33 -3.05 26.60
C LYS A 348 3.13 -3.72 25.92
N SER A 349 2.01 -3.84 26.64
CA SER A 349 0.82 -4.49 26.05
C SER A 349 0.37 -3.84 24.75
N ALA A 350 0.51 -2.52 24.58
CA ALA A 350 0.15 -1.84 23.34
C ALA A 350 1.09 -2.17 22.15
N GLU A 351 2.28 -2.70 22.40
CA GLU A 351 3.30 -3.02 21.38
C GLU A 351 3.26 -4.49 20.93
N ALA A 352 2.66 -5.39 21.72
CA ALA A 352 2.54 -6.81 21.38
C ALA A 352 1.90 -7.07 20.00
N PRO A 353 0.80 -6.39 19.62
CA PRO A 353 0.19 -6.54 18.29
C PRO A 353 1.17 -6.22 17.15
N LEU A 354 2.04 -5.22 17.34
CA LEU A 354 3.04 -4.84 16.34
C LEU A 354 4.11 -5.94 16.18
N VAL A 355 4.56 -6.56 17.27
CA VAL A 355 5.49 -7.69 17.21
C VAL A 355 4.90 -8.85 16.40
N ILE A 356 3.68 -9.26 16.72
CA ILE A 356 2.99 -10.36 16.03
C ILE A 356 2.83 -10.03 14.53
N GLY A 357 2.39 -8.81 14.22
CA GLY A 357 2.23 -8.33 12.84
C GLY A 357 3.55 -8.34 12.07
N LYS A 358 4.65 -7.84 12.66
CA LYS A 358 5.96 -7.82 12.00
C LYS A 358 6.56 -9.20 11.77
N VAL A 359 6.40 -10.13 12.71
CA VAL A 359 6.79 -11.53 12.49
C VAL A 359 5.99 -12.13 11.33
N ALA A 360 4.70 -11.78 11.21
CA ALA A 360 3.86 -12.28 10.13
C ALA A 360 4.17 -11.70 8.73
N GLU A 361 4.58 -10.43 8.68
CA GLU A 361 4.86 -9.71 7.43
C GLU A 361 6.22 -10.08 6.83
N ASN A 362 7.24 -10.32 7.67
CA ASN A 362 8.63 -10.40 7.22
C ASN A 362 8.99 -11.70 6.48
N SER A 363 8.33 -12.83 6.77
CA SER A 363 8.60 -14.09 6.07
C SER A 363 7.42 -15.06 6.06
N PRO A 364 7.33 -15.98 5.07
CA PRO A 364 6.32 -17.04 5.07
C PRO A 364 6.37 -17.95 6.30
N VAL A 365 7.58 -18.22 6.82
CA VAL A 365 7.78 -19.00 8.05
C VAL A 365 7.23 -18.23 9.25
N GLY A 366 7.62 -16.96 9.40
CA GLY A 366 7.10 -16.09 10.46
C GLY A 366 5.58 -15.93 10.41
N ARG A 367 4.99 -15.83 9.21
CA ARG A 367 3.53 -15.81 9.01
C ARG A 367 2.84 -17.04 9.56
N HIS A 368 3.33 -18.23 9.22
CA HIS A 368 2.76 -19.47 9.74
C HIS A 368 2.88 -19.53 11.26
N MET A 369 4.04 -19.18 11.81
CA MET A 369 4.27 -19.16 13.26
C MET A 369 3.37 -18.16 13.99
N ALA A 370 3.19 -16.95 13.44
CA ALA A 370 2.31 -15.93 13.98
C ALA A 370 0.84 -16.38 13.93
N TRP A 371 0.42 -17.06 12.86
CA TRP A 371 -0.94 -17.63 12.77
C TRP A 371 -1.21 -18.66 13.85
N GLU A 372 -0.32 -19.65 14.01
CA GLU A 372 -0.44 -20.65 15.07
C GLU A 372 -0.43 -20.02 16.47
N PHE A 373 0.39 -18.98 16.66
CA PHE A 373 0.43 -18.22 17.90
C PHE A 373 -0.89 -17.51 18.18
N ILE A 374 -1.51 -16.88 17.18
CA ILE A 374 -2.83 -16.24 17.30
C ILE A 374 -3.89 -17.28 17.66
N LEU A 375 -3.92 -18.44 16.97
CA LEU A 375 -4.88 -19.51 17.27
C LEU A 375 -4.77 -19.98 18.72
N LYS A 376 -3.53 -20.21 19.19
CA LYS A 376 -3.26 -20.71 20.54
C LYS A 376 -3.57 -19.70 21.64
N HIS A 377 -3.37 -18.42 21.38
CA HIS A 377 -3.47 -17.35 22.38
C HIS A 377 -4.66 -16.40 22.13
N TRP A 378 -5.63 -16.82 21.31
CA TRP A 378 -6.76 -15.98 20.90
C TRP A 378 -7.48 -15.34 22.09
N ASP A 379 -7.82 -16.13 23.12
CA ASP A 379 -8.58 -15.63 24.25
C ASP A 379 -7.86 -14.48 24.98
N VAL A 380 -6.52 -14.51 25.03
CA VAL A 380 -5.69 -13.43 25.58
C VAL A 380 -5.71 -12.21 24.66
N LEU A 381 -5.59 -12.42 23.34
CA LEU A 381 -5.58 -11.34 22.36
C LEU A 381 -6.94 -10.64 22.27
N GLU A 382 -8.04 -11.39 22.29
CA GLU A 382 -9.39 -10.86 22.29
C GLU A 382 -9.69 -10.11 23.60
N THR A 383 -9.32 -10.67 24.75
CA THR A 383 -9.51 -9.98 26.04
C THR A 383 -8.74 -8.65 26.11
N ARG A 384 -7.49 -8.61 25.60
CA ARG A 384 -6.66 -7.41 25.65
C ARG A 384 -6.96 -6.39 24.56
N TYR A 385 -7.38 -6.84 23.37
CA TYR A 385 -7.40 -6.01 22.16
C TYR A 385 -8.72 -6.08 21.37
N GLY A 386 -9.68 -6.92 21.76
CA GLY A 386 -10.93 -7.13 21.03
C GLY A 386 -11.86 -5.92 21.01
N GLU A 387 -11.84 -5.10 22.07
CA GLU A 387 -12.54 -3.81 22.12
C GLU A 387 -11.70 -2.67 21.54
N GLY A 388 -10.40 -2.90 21.33
CA GLY A 388 -9.49 -1.94 20.74
C GLY A 388 -9.79 -1.73 19.26
N LEU A 389 -10.38 -0.58 18.94
CA LEU A 389 -10.54 -0.12 17.56
C LEU A 389 -9.24 -0.33 16.77
N TYR A 390 -9.31 -1.16 15.72
CA TYR A 390 -8.26 -1.42 14.73
C TYR A 390 -7.06 -2.28 15.17
N ILE A 391 -6.86 -2.58 16.47
CA ILE A 391 -5.64 -3.30 16.92
C ILE A 391 -5.66 -4.76 16.45
N LEU A 392 -6.70 -5.51 16.83
CA LEU A 392 -6.85 -6.91 16.44
C LEU A 392 -7.02 -7.06 14.93
N ARG A 393 -7.71 -6.09 14.31
CA ARG A 393 -7.79 -5.94 12.86
C ARG A 393 -6.41 -5.90 12.23
N GLY A 394 -5.51 -5.03 12.69
CA GLY A 394 -4.15 -4.93 12.15
C GLY A 394 -3.38 -6.24 12.18
N VAL A 395 -3.46 -6.99 13.29
CA VAL A 395 -2.81 -8.30 13.42
C VAL A 395 -3.37 -9.33 12.44
N LEU A 396 -4.70 -9.43 12.37
CA LEU A 396 -5.39 -10.32 11.44
C LEU A 396 -5.09 -9.94 9.98
N GLU A 397 -5.01 -8.65 9.72
CA GLU A 397 -4.64 -8.09 8.43
C GLU A 397 -3.21 -8.47 8.01
N SER A 398 -2.23 -8.38 8.92
CA SER A 398 -0.84 -8.76 8.68
C SER A 398 -0.70 -10.27 8.43
N VAL A 399 -1.35 -11.12 9.24
CA VAL A 399 -1.21 -12.58 9.10
C VAL A 399 -1.92 -13.13 7.86
N THR A 400 -3.10 -12.60 7.52
CA THR A 400 -3.86 -13.05 6.35
C THR A 400 -3.41 -12.39 5.04
N SER A 401 -2.49 -11.41 5.09
CA SER A 401 -1.97 -10.68 3.93
C SER A 401 -1.39 -11.56 2.82
N GLY A 402 -0.90 -12.75 3.18
CA GLY A 402 -0.36 -13.72 2.24
C GLY A 402 -1.03 -15.08 2.30
N PHE A 403 -2.30 -15.11 2.72
CA PHE A 403 -3.16 -16.28 2.50
C PHE A 403 -3.73 -16.20 1.09
N THR A 404 -3.48 -17.21 0.28
CA THR A 404 -3.75 -17.19 -1.17
C THR A 404 -4.34 -18.49 -1.71
N ASN A 405 -4.72 -19.43 -0.86
CA ASN A 405 -5.32 -20.71 -1.29
C ASN A 405 -6.51 -21.14 -0.42
N GLU A 406 -7.27 -22.08 -0.95
CA GLU A 406 -8.51 -22.57 -0.33
C GLU A 406 -8.27 -23.23 1.03
N PHE A 407 -7.15 -23.92 1.23
CA PHE A 407 -6.84 -24.54 2.51
C PHE A 407 -6.72 -23.48 3.63
N GLN A 408 -5.99 -22.39 3.37
CA GLN A 408 -5.85 -21.27 4.32
C GLN A 408 -7.20 -20.56 4.55
N LEU A 409 -8.02 -20.43 3.51
CA LEU A 409 -9.37 -19.87 3.64
C LEU A 409 -10.24 -20.76 4.55
N GLN A 410 -10.23 -22.07 4.37
CA GLN A 410 -10.99 -23.00 5.20
C GLN A 410 -10.50 -23.01 6.65
N GLN A 411 -9.19 -22.92 6.88
CA GLN A 411 -8.65 -22.76 8.24
C GLN A 411 -9.20 -21.49 8.91
N LEU A 412 -9.18 -20.36 8.19
CA LEU A 412 -9.72 -19.11 8.71
C LEU A 412 -11.23 -19.20 8.95
N LEU A 413 -12.00 -19.78 8.03
CA LEU A 413 -13.45 -19.96 8.19
C LEU A 413 -13.81 -20.83 9.39
N ASN A 414 -13.09 -21.92 9.61
CA ASN A 414 -13.27 -22.77 10.79
C ASN A 414 -12.97 -22.00 12.07
N PHE A 415 -11.88 -21.23 12.09
CA PHE A 415 -11.53 -20.38 13.22
C PHE A 415 -12.61 -19.33 13.52
N VAL A 416 -13.12 -18.64 12.49
CA VAL A 416 -14.22 -17.68 12.63
C VAL A 416 -15.47 -18.38 13.18
N LYS A 417 -15.82 -19.55 12.66
CA LYS A 417 -16.99 -20.32 13.15
C LYS A 417 -16.88 -20.70 14.63
N GLU A 418 -15.68 -20.98 15.11
CA GLU A 418 -15.43 -21.37 16.50
C GLU A 418 -15.37 -20.18 17.47
N ARG A 419 -14.88 -19.02 17.02
CA ARG A 419 -14.53 -17.89 17.90
C ARG A 419 -15.36 -16.63 17.71
N ASP A 420 -16.05 -16.48 16.59
CA ASP A 420 -16.90 -15.32 16.34
C ASP A 420 -18.18 -15.40 17.19
N ASN A 421 -18.34 -14.45 18.11
CA ASN A 421 -19.55 -14.31 18.91
C ASN A 421 -20.70 -13.61 18.15
N GLY A 422 -20.47 -13.24 16.88
CA GLY A 422 -21.45 -12.63 15.98
C GLY A 422 -21.67 -11.13 16.19
N SER A 423 -20.89 -10.47 17.05
CA SER A 423 -21.04 -9.05 17.36
C SER A 423 -19.72 -8.36 17.74
N GLY A 424 -19.69 -7.02 17.72
CA GLY A 424 -18.52 -6.25 18.12
C GLY A 424 -17.40 -6.14 17.08
N LEU A 425 -16.30 -5.52 17.50
CA LEU A 425 -15.17 -5.15 16.63
C LEU A 425 -14.30 -6.35 16.23
N SER A 426 -14.19 -7.36 17.09
CA SER A 426 -13.49 -8.62 16.78
C SER A 426 -14.17 -9.36 15.63
N SER A 427 -15.50 -9.52 15.69
CA SER A 427 -16.32 -10.11 14.62
C SER A 427 -16.13 -9.38 13.29
N GLN A 428 -16.20 -8.04 13.27
CA GLN A 428 -15.97 -7.25 12.06
C GLN A 428 -14.57 -7.47 11.47
N SER A 429 -13.55 -7.56 12.34
CA SER A 429 -12.15 -7.78 11.92
C SER A 429 -11.96 -9.16 11.30
N LEU A 430 -12.58 -10.20 11.87
CA LEU A 430 -12.57 -11.55 11.36
C LEU A 430 -13.24 -11.65 9.99
N LEU A 431 -14.42 -11.04 9.82
CA LEU A 431 -15.13 -11.01 8.54
C LEU A 431 -14.31 -10.28 7.45
N GLN A 432 -13.66 -9.17 7.79
CA GLN A 432 -12.78 -8.46 6.86
C GLN A 432 -11.55 -9.29 6.46
N ALA A 433 -11.01 -10.08 7.39
CA ALA A 433 -9.92 -11.00 7.10
C ALA A 433 -10.36 -12.08 6.09
N VAL A 434 -11.55 -12.65 6.25
CA VAL A 434 -12.12 -13.61 5.28
C VAL A 434 -12.27 -12.99 3.89
N GLU A 435 -12.87 -11.80 3.80
CA GLU A 435 -13.04 -11.11 2.52
C GLU A 435 -11.71 -10.78 1.85
N ARG A 436 -10.67 -10.46 2.63
CA ARG A 436 -9.31 -10.29 2.11
C ARG A 436 -8.75 -11.58 1.51
N VAL A 437 -8.86 -12.71 2.21
CA VAL A 437 -8.35 -13.99 1.69
C VAL A 437 -9.08 -14.37 0.40
N LYS A 438 -10.40 -14.19 0.32
CA LYS A 438 -11.15 -14.38 -0.94
C LYS A 438 -10.63 -13.47 -2.06
N SER A 439 -10.42 -12.18 -1.77
CA SER A 439 -9.87 -11.23 -2.73
C SER A 439 -8.45 -11.61 -3.19
N ASN A 440 -7.61 -12.15 -2.30
CA ASN A 440 -6.27 -12.62 -2.62
C ASN A 440 -6.30 -13.85 -3.55
N ILE A 441 -7.16 -14.82 -3.27
CA ILE A 441 -7.36 -16.01 -4.13
C ILE A 441 -7.81 -15.56 -5.52
N ALA A 442 -8.83 -14.70 -5.59
CA ALA A 442 -9.33 -14.18 -6.85
C ALA A 442 -8.28 -13.36 -7.62
N TRP A 443 -7.43 -12.60 -6.92
CA TRP A 443 -6.31 -11.90 -7.56
C TRP A 443 -5.32 -12.89 -8.16
N PHE A 444 -5.00 -13.93 -7.40
CA PHE A 444 -4.01 -14.92 -7.76
C PHE A 444 -4.42 -15.70 -9.01
N GLU A 445 -5.67 -16.18 -9.06
CA GLU A 445 -6.26 -16.89 -10.20
C GLU A 445 -6.27 -16.06 -11.49
N ARG A 446 -6.51 -14.74 -11.36
CA ARG A 446 -6.61 -13.85 -12.51
C ARG A 446 -5.27 -13.35 -13.03
N ASN A 447 -4.29 -13.11 -12.16
CA ASN A 447 -3.18 -12.21 -12.49
C ASN A 447 -1.78 -12.85 -12.46
N GLU A 448 -1.54 -13.96 -11.74
CA GLU A 448 -0.17 -14.47 -11.57
C GLU A 448 0.52 -14.79 -12.90
N LYS A 449 -0.20 -15.46 -13.80
CA LYS A 449 0.36 -15.87 -15.11
C LYS A 449 0.70 -14.68 -15.99
N ASP A 450 -0.18 -13.68 -16.02
CA ASP A 450 0.03 -12.44 -16.78
C ASP A 450 1.22 -11.65 -16.23
N LEU A 451 1.33 -11.55 -14.90
CA LEU A 451 2.47 -10.97 -14.21
C LEU A 451 3.78 -11.68 -14.59
N GLU A 452 3.81 -13.01 -14.48
CA GLU A 452 5.01 -13.80 -14.80
C GLU A 452 5.44 -13.60 -16.27
N ASN A 453 4.49 -13.67 -17.20
CA ASN A 453 4.76 -13.51 -18.62
C ASN A 453 5.28 -12.11 -18.94
N TRP A 454 4.65 -11.06 -18.41
CA TRP A 454 5.08 -9.68 -18.63
C TRP A 454 6.50 -9.44 -18.09
N LEU A 455 6.79 -9.91 -16.87
CA LEU A 455 8.11 -9.77 -16.26
C LEU A 455 9.19 -10.48 -17.10
N LYS A 456 8.92 -11.71 -17.55
CA LYS A 456 9.84 -12.44 -18.44
C LYS A 456 10.09 -11.68 -19.74
N MET A 457 9.03 -11.20 -20.39
CA MET A 457 9.15 -10.45 -21.65
C MET A 457 9.93 -9.15 -21.47
N PHE A 458 9.68 -8.41 -20.38
CA PHE A 458 10.39 -7.19 -20.05
C PHE A 458 11.89 -7.47 -19.86
N LEU A 459 12.22 -8.42 -18.97
CA LEU A 459 13.61 -8.77 -18.66
C LEU A 459 14.35 -9.32 -19.88
N SER A 460 13.69 -10.14 -20.71
CA SER A 460 14.25 -10.62 -21.98
C SER A 460 14.63 -9.47 -22.91
N LYS A 461 13.74 -8.50 -23.13
CA LYS A 461 14.00 -7.31 -23.97
C LYS A 461 15.15 -6.46 -23.44
N LYS A 462 15.40 -6.48 -22.14
CA LYS A 462 16.50 -5.75 -21.48
C LYS A 462 17.80 -6.54 -21.39
N GLY A 463 17.82 -7.81 -21.80
CA GLY A 463 19.01 -8.68 -21.69
C GLY A 463 19.26 -9.23 -20.28
N GLU A 464 18.28 -9.14 -19.38
CA GLU A 464 18.39 -9.53 -17.96
C GLU A 464 17.99 -11.00 -17.70
N LEU A 465 17.53 -11.71 -18.73
CA LEU A 465 17.39 -13.16 -18.72
C LEU A 465 18.60 -13.78 -19.40
N THR A 466 19.66 -14.02 -18.64
CA THR A 466 20.67 -15.00 -19.03
C THR A 466 20.14 -16.38 -18.70
N ASP A 467 20.12 -17.28 -19.68
CA ASP A 467 19.90 -18.72 -19.46
C ASP A 467 20.92 -19.20 -18.41
N GLN A 468 20.42 -19.53 -17.21
CA GLN A 468 21.15 -20.25 -16.19
C GLN A 468 20.49 -21.60 -15.96
#